data_AF-A0A7S3B1N7-F1
#
_entry.id   AF-A0A7S3B1N7-F1
#
_cell.length_a   1.000
_cell.length_b   1.000
_cell.length_c   1.000
_cell.angle_alpha   90.00
_cell.angle_beta   90.00
_cell.angle_gamma   90.00
#
_symmetry.space_group_name_H-M   'P 1'
#
loop_
_entity.id
_entity.type
_entity.pdbx_description
1 polymer ?
#
loop_
_entity_poly.entity_id
_entity_poly.type
_entity_poly.pdbx_seq_one_letter_code
_entity_poly.pdbx_strand_id
1 'polypeptide(L)'
;MPKADEISNWLPEGGGDYDIVVVGTQENAFQEKKEKGQKNSSTELVAVTEVQADIDDDEKIENMDAEASTQDREAYREKTKTKQHTLWEEILETRLGSMYCAVKHVVLWEMRLSVFAKVGLVHGRSACIFGVQSDSSATGIAGVLGNKGGLVVKMNVGFTSLAFVSCHLAAHSHKMKERDENCREVLKETMESIGTPRLDVCSEFDHVFWLGDLNYRVDLNDGLGEKGNYPDEKPHLAEVKKLIEGKDWAALWAHDQLNKQQQAGEAFAGFVEGQYDFEPTFKVKRTKGTEHKDQRIPSYCDRILWKSMLPSLKRVNQTMFTNLPDVTTSDHKPVVAAFEVEPSPQLLKARPATAPLVRLSAVSVKGLIEADALGGSDPYLVVFSNPADVFCSHKQAPISSIKKVLSTATGNGSGLITGAMKGAVNVVGSGVKTVTNVVGDGVASGVNAVSRMASSQKDGMNDGALGSDAVGMRGKSSFALSDETEWTDRELPVLRPLVHHSDLAYVTMILAIYDHDHVGSDDPLGTVHIPLCHPDGPQAFESSTSFTIDVDTPITLFNTTASRGHFRAKVHVSYEDALPAAVEQARSDGAGMEAGTLDRKGGCCTIM
;
A
#
# COMPACT_ATOMS: atom_id res chain seq x y z
N MET A 1 -12.29 -23.38 4.00
CA MET A 1 -11.93 -22.76 5.29
C MET A 1 -11.57 -23.81 6.33
N PRO A 2 -10.68 -23.51 7.29
CA PRO A 2 -10.45 -24.39 8.43
C PRO A 2 -11.74 -24.58 9.23
N LYS A 3 -11.96 -25.81 9.66
CA LYS A 3 -13.03 -26.12 10.59
C LYS A 3 -12.71 -25.55 11.97
N ALA A 4 -13.72 -25.40 12.83
CA ALA A 4 -13.53 -24.89 14.19
C ALA A 4 -12.51 -25.71 15.03
N ASP A 5 -12.32 -26.99 14.73
CA ASP A 5 -11.28 -27.84 15.35
C ASP A 5 -9.87 -27.56 14.78
N GLU A 6 -9.75 -27.17 13.50
CA GLU A 6 -8.47 -26.83 12.86
C GLU A 6 -8.00 -25.41 13.18
N ILE A 7 -8.88 -24.49 13.61
CA ILE A 7 -8.47 -23.12 13.98
C ILE A 7 -7.44 -23.10 15.12
N SER A 8 -7.41 -24.17 15.91
CA SER A 8 -6.42 -24.37 16.96
C SER A 8 -4.98 -24.43 16.46
N ASN A 9 -4.79 -24.84 15.20
CA ASN A 9 -3.49 -24.85 14.53
C ASN A 9 -3.16 -23.52 13.83
N TRP A 10 -4.16 -22.63 13.67
CA TRP A 10 -4.00 -21.32 13.01
C TRP A 10 -3.65 -20.23 14.01
N LEU A 11 -4.42 -20.17 15.09
CA LEU A 11 -4.36 -19.10 16.07
C LEU A 11 -4.16 -19.72 17.46
N PRO A 12 -3.29 -19.16 18.30
CA PRO A 12 -3.21 -19.55 19.71
C PRO A 12 -4.54 -19.28 20.42
N GLU A 13 -4.84 -20.10 21.42
CA GLU A 13 -6.05 -19.92 22.23
C GLU A 13 -5.97 -18.59 22.97
N GLY A 14 -7.07 -17.84 22.95
CA GLY A 14 -7.08 -16.54 23.62
C GLY A 14 -6.16 -15.51 22.94
N GLY A 15 -5.78 -15.70 21.66
CA GLY A 15 -4.88 -14.80 20.93
C GLY A 15 -3.42 -14.84 21.36
N GLY A 16 -3.04 -15.71 22.31
CA GLY A 16 -1.68 -15.80 22.84
C GLY A 16 -1.26 -14.51 23.55
N ASP A 17 0.00 -14.11 23.35
CA ASP A 17 0.53 -12.89 23.97
C ASP A 17 0.33 -11.62 23.12
N TYR A 18 -0.21 -11.75 21.89
CA TYR A 18 -0.28 -10.66 20.90
C TYR A 18 -1.33 -9.60 21.24
N ASP A 19 -1.03 -8.32 21.11
CA ASP A 19 -1.99 -7.25 21.38
C ASP A 19 -3.02 -7.08 20.26
N ILE A 20 -2.58 -7.28 19.02
CA ILE A 20 -3.38 -7.20 17.80
C ILE A 20 -3.19 -8.50 17.03
N VAL A 21 -4.28 -9.03 16.48
CA VAL A 21 -4.27 -10.22 15.63
C VAL A 21 -4.96 -9.89 14.31
N VAL A 22 -4.28 -10.14 13.19
CA VAL A 22 -4.77 -9.85 11.84
C VAL A 22 -4.87 -11.13 11.03
N VAL A 23 -6.06 -11.39 10.49
CA VAL A 23 -6.34 -12.62 9.73
C VAL A 23 -6.81 -12.25 8.32
N GLY A 24 -5.99 -12.58 7.32
CA GLY A 24 -6.31 -12.45 5.90
C GLY A 24 -6.61 -13.81 5.26
N THR A 25 -7.64 -13.88 4.43
CA THR A 25 -8.01 -15.09 3.66
C THR A 25 -8.60 -14.71 2.30
N GLN A 26 -8.46 -15.55 1.26
CA GLN A 26 -8.73 -15.16 -0.14
C GLN A 26 -9.81 -15.98 -0.87
N GLU A 27 -9.91 -17.29 -0.62
CA GLU A 27 -10.84 -18.20 -1.31
C GLU A 27 -11.67 -19.01 -0.29
N ASN A 28 -12.58 -18.32 0.38
CA ASN A 28 -13.39 -18.89 1.45
C ASN A 28 -14.74 -19.41 0.98
N ALA A 29 -14.75 -20.63 0.45
CA ALA A 29 -15.98 -21.38 0.22
C ALA A 29 -16.40 -22.20 1.45
N PHE A 30 -17.70 -22.18 1.80
CA PHE A 30 -18.30 -23.06 2.81
C PHE A 30 -19.22 -24.07 2.12
N GLN A 31 -19.15 -25.33 2.55
CA GLN A 31 -20.09 -26.36 2.12
C GLN A 31 -21.12 -26.59 3.22
N GLU A 32 -22.41 -26.42 2.91
CA GLU A 32 -23.50 -26.86 3.80
C GLU A 32 -23.66 -28.39 3.70
N LYS A 33 -23.48 -29.12 4.81
CA LYS A 33 -23.86 -30.54 4.87
C LYS A 33 -25.39 -30.67 4.89
N LYS A 34 -25.96 -31.34 3.88
CA LYS A 34 -27.31 -31.93 4.00
C LYS A 34 -27.17 -33.31 4.65
N GLU A 35 -27.61 -33.47 5.89
CA GLU A 35 -27.88 -34.81 6.41
C GLU A 35 -29.07 -35.41 5.66
N LYS A 36 -28.84 -36.53 4.96
CA LYS A 36 -29.92 -37.31 4.38
C LYS A 36 -30.69 -38.00 5.50
N GLY A 37 -31.79 -37.37 5.92
CA GLY A 37 -32.91 -38.03 6.57
C GLY A 37 -33.08 -37.75 8.07
N GLN A 38 -33.63 -36.58 8.40
CA GLN A 38 -34.53 -36.44 9.55
C GLN A 38 -35.45 -35.23 9.32
N LYS A 39 -36.77 -35.48 9.28
CA LYS A 39 -37.77 -34.41 9.37
C LYS A 39 -37.80 -33.92 10.81
N ASN A 40 -37.51 -32.63 11.01
CA ASN A 40 -37.63 -31.84 12.23
C ASN A 40 -36.68 -32.19 13.40
N SER A 41 -35.52 -31.53 13.47
CA SER A 41 -35.08 -30.81 14.69
C SER A 41 -33.86 -29.91 14.38
N SER A 42 -33.73 -28.87 15.19
CA SER A 42 -32.62 -27.90 15.35
C SER A 42 -31.27 -28.29 14.74
N THR A 43 -30.79 -27.43 13.84
CA THR A 43 -29.50 -27.51 13.16
C THR A 43 -28.34 -27.35 14.14
N GLU A 44 -27.70 -28.46 14.50
CA GLU A 44 -26.40 -28.45 15.16
C GLU A 44 -25.32 -28.69 14.09
N LEU A 45 -24.46 -27.69 13.86
CA LEU A 45 -23.42 -27.72 12.82
C LEU A 45 -22.20 -28.51 13.34
N VAL A 46 -22.15 -29.81 13.03
CA VAL A 46 -20.97 -30.65 13.30
C VAL A 46 -20.03 -30.64 12.08
N ALA A 47 -18.78 -30.28 12.32
CA ALA A 47 -17.71 -30.27 11.31
C ALA A 47 -17.32 -31.69 10.91
N VAL A 48 -17.50 -32.08 9.64
CA VAL A 48 -17.06 -33.40 9.16
C VAL A 48 -16.46 -33.30 7.76
N THR A 49 -15.40 -34.11 7.59
CA THR A 49 -14.42 -34.23 6.51
C THR A 49 -14.96 -34.68 5.15
N GLU A 50 -14.25 -34.21 4.13
CA GLU A 50 -13.98 -34.76 2.79
C GLU A 50 -15.09 -34.90 1.71
N VAL A 51 -14.77 -34.19 0.60
CA VAL A 51 -14.83 -34.55 -0.83
C VAL A 51 -16.14 -34.32 -1.61
N GLN A 52 -15.97 -33.53 -2.69
CA GLN A 52 -16.83 -33.32 -3.87
C GLN A 52 -18.09 -32.44 -3.68
N ALA A 53 -18.01 -31.12 -3.88
CA ALA A 53 -19.24 -30.30 -3.92
C ALA A 53 -19.18 -28.99 -4.73
N ASP A 54 -18.33 -28.87 -5.75
CA ASP A 54 -18.40 -27.69 -6.65
C ASP A 54 -19.63 -27.75 -7.60
N ILE A 55 -20.48 -28.78 -7.51
CA ILE A 55 -21.63 -29.03 -8.41
C ILE A 55 -22.99 -28.74 -7.74
N ASP A 56 -23.12 -28.88 -6.42
CA ASP A 56 -24.44 -29.00 -5.77
C ASP A 56 -25.19 -27.67 -5.54
N ASP A 57 -24.49 -26.53 -5.40
CA ASP A 57 -25.16 -25.25 -5.15
C ASP A 57 -25.71 -24.61 -6.43
N ASP A 58 -25.04 -24.81 -7.57
CA ASP A 58 -25.61 -24.46 -8.88
C ASP A 58 -26.78 -25.39 -9.20
N GLU A 59 -26.71 -26.68 -8.85
CA GLU A 59 -27.82 -27.63 -9.03
C GLU A 59 -29.03 -27.31 -8.13
N LYS A 60 -28.84 -26.83 -6.89
CA LYS A 60 -29.97 -26.37 -6.04
C LYS A 60 -30.60 -25.09 -6.56
N ILE A 61 -29.81 -24.17 -7.11
CA ILE A 61 -30.30 -22.94 -7.73
C ILE A 61 -31.06 -23.29 -9.00
N GLU A 62 -30.60 -24.25 -9.81
CA GLU A 62 -31.31 -24.82 -10.98
C GLU A 62 -32.59 -25.58 -10.60
N ASN A 63 -32.64 -26.18 -9.42
CA ASN A 63 -33.80 -26.89 -8.88
C ASN A 63 -34.70 -26.03 -7.97
N MET A 64 -34.41 -24.74 -7.75
CA MET A 64 -35.39 -23.79 -7.19
C MET A 64 -36.54 -23.66 -8.21
N ASP A 65 -37.79 -23.54 -7.73
CA ASP A 65 -39.00 -23.51 -8.57
C ASP A 65 -38.74 -22.75 -9.87
N ALA A 66 -39.12 -23.33 -11.02
CA ALA A 66 -38.89 -22.75 -12.35
C ALA A 66 -39.55 -21.36 -12.56
N GLU A 67 -40.34 -20.91 -11.58
CA GLU A 67 -40.97 -19.59 -11.50
C GLU A 67 -40.19 -18.56 -10.65
N ALA A 68 -39.14 -18.96 -9.93
CA ALA A 68 -38.31 -18.07 -9.12
C ALA A 68 -37.57 -17.07 -10.02
N SER A 69 -37.74 -15.77 -9.74
CA SER A 69 -37.11 -14.73 -10.56
C SER A 69 -35.59 -14.72 -10.39
N THR A 70 -34.87 -14.15 -11.35
CA THR A 70 -33.41 -13.95 -11.24
C THR A 70 -33.04 -13.22 -9.94
N GLN A 71 -33.87 -12.26 -9.51
CA GLN A 71 -33.70 -11.54 -8.25
C GLN A 71 -33.81 -12.45 -7.01
N ASP A 72 -34.69 -13.44 -7.02
CA ASP A 72 -34.87 -14.36 -5.89
C ASP A 72 -33.66 -15.29 -5.73
N ARG A 73 -33.07 -15.74 -6.85
CA ARG A 73 -31.85 -16.57 -6.86
C ARG A 73 -30.63 -15.77 -6.41
N GLU A 74 -30.52 -14.52 -6.84
CA GLU A 74 -29.48 -13.58 -6.37
C GLU A 74 -29.61 -13.28 -4.88
N ALA A 75 -30.83 -12.99 -4.39
CA ALA A 75 -31.09 -12.75 -2.98
C ALA A 75 -30.78 -13.98 -2.10
N TYR A 76 -31.06 -15.19 -2.59
CA TYR A 76 -30.70 -16.43 -1.89
C TYR A 76 -29.18 -16.66 -1.83
N ARG A 77 -28.45 -16.40 -2.94
CA ARG A 77 -26.98 -16.42 -2.96
C ARG A 77 -26.40 -15.42 -1.97
N GLU A 78 -26.91 -14.19 -1.97
CA GLU A 78 -26.42 -13.12 -1.10
C GLU A 78 -26.68 -13.42 0.38
N LYS A 79 -27.86 -13.96 0.70
CA LYS A 79 -28.21 -14.39 2.06
C LYS A 79 -27.33 -15.54 2.55
N THR A 80 -26.99 -16.48 1.67
CA THR A 80 -26.13 -17.63 1.99
C THR A 80 -24.69 -17.17 2.22
N LYS A 81 -24.15 -16.30 1.34
CA LYS A 81 -22.83 -15.65 1.53
C LYS A 81 -22.76 -14.87 2.84
N THR A 82 -23.78 -14.06 3.13
CA THR A 82 -23.84 -13.28 4.39
C THR A 82 -23.75 -14.20 5.62
N LYS A 83 -24.54 -15.28 5.64
CA LYS A 83 -24.53 -16.26 6.75
C LYS A 83 -23.18 -16.95 6.91
N GLN A 84 -22.53 -17.28 5.80
CA GLN A 84 -21.19 -17.86 5.78
C GLN A 84 -20.13 -16.89 6.32
N HIS A 85 -20.23 -15.60 6.01
CA HIS A 85 -19.30 -14.58 6.52
C HIS A 85 -19.38 -14.49 8.06
N THR A 86 -20.59 -14.44 8.61
CA THR A 86 -20.80 -14.38 10.06
C THR A 86 -20.25 -15.61 10.79
N LEU A 87 -20.39 -16.81 10.21
CA LEU A 87 -19.86 -18.03 10.82
C LEU A 87 -18.32 -18.01 10.95
N TRP A 88 -17.61 -17.44 9.96
CA TRP A 88 -16.15 -17.32 10.06
C TRP A 88 -15.73 -16.40 11.19
N GLU A 89 -16.38 -15.24 11.26
CA GLU A 89 -16.11 -14.23 12.27
C GLU A 89 -16.35 -14.82 13.67
N GLU A 90 -17.45 -15.55 13.86
CA GLU A 90 -17.76 -16.27 15.10
C GLU A 90 -16.69 -17.31 15.48
N ILE A 91 -16.14 -18.07 14.52
CA ILE A 91 -15.06 -19.03 14.79
C ILE A 91 -13.80 -18.32 15.30
N LEU A 92 -13.43 -17.20 14.66
CA LEU A 92 -12.27 -16.40 15.07
C LEU A 92 -12.48 -15.78 16.44
N GLU A 93 -13.64 -15.13 16.66
CA GLU A 93 -14.00 -14.53 17.94
C GLU A 93 -14.04 -15.57 19.07
N THR A 94 -14.59 -16.75 18.81
CA THR A 94 -14.61 -17.85 19.79
C THR A 94 -13.20 -18.31 20.12
N ARG A 95 -12.31 -18.42 19.12
CA ARG A 95 -10.91 -18.82 19.34
C ARG A 95 -10.11 -17.79 20.14
N LEU A 96 -10.32 -16.50 19.86
CA LEU A 96 -9.65 -15.39 20.55
C LEU A 96 -10.25 -15.11 21.94
N GLY A 97 -11.51 -15.48 22.16
CA GLY A 97 -12.19 -15.37 23.44
C GLY A 97 -12.51 -13.93 23.86
N SER A 98 -13.07 -13.79 25.06
CA SER A 98 -13.61 -12.52 25.58
C SER A 98 -12.56 -11.43 25.88
N MET A 99 -11.27 -11.76 25.80
CA MET A 99 -10.18 -10.81 25.97
C MET A 99 -9.92 -9.96 24.72
N TYR A 100 -10.47 -10.37 23.57
CA TYR A 100 -10.37 -9.65 22.30
C TYR A 100 -11.74 -9.16 21.86
N CYS A 101 -11.72 -8.13 21.01
CA CYS A 101 -12.88 -7.75 20.21
C CYS A 101 -12.44 -7.49 18.77
N ALA A 102 -13.36 -7.68 17.84
CA ALA A 102 -13.18 -7.23 16.47
C ALA A 102 -13.01 -5.70 16.44
N VAL A 103 -11.90 -5.24 15.85
CA VAL A 103 -11.68 -3.83 15.50
C VAL A 103 -12.34 -3.55 14.15
N LYS A 104 -12.12 -4.44 13.18
CA LYS A 104 -12.71 -4.31 11.85
C LYS A 104 -12.75 -5.64 11.10
N HIS A 105 -13.86 -5.89 10.43
CA HIS A 105 -13.98 -6.89 9.37
C HIS A 105 -14.21 -6.19 8.04
N VAL A 106 -13.48 -6.63 7.02
CA VAL A 106 -13.65 -6.17 5.63
C VAL A 106 -13.76 -7.41 4.75
N VAL A 107 -14.73 -7.41 3.85
CA VAL A 107 -15.01 -8.54 2.98
C VAL A 107 -15.20 -8.05 1.56
N LEU A 108 -14.53 -8.71 0.62
CA LEU A 108 -14.69 -8.50 -0.82
C LEU A 108 -14.80 -9.88 -1.46
N TRP A 109 -16.01 -10.26 -1.83
CA TRP A 109 -16.31 -11.62 -2.31
C TRP A 109 -15.84 -12.69 -1.31
N GLU A 110 -14.89 -13.53 -1.71
CA GLU A 110 -14.32 -14.60 -0.91
C GLU A 110 -13.11 -14.15 -0.08
N MET A 111 -12.63 -12.92 -0.31
CA MET A 111 -11.55 -12.32 0.45
C MET A 111 -12.06 -11.74 1.77
N ARG A 112 -11.30 -11.91 2.85
CA ARG A 112 -11.60 -11.34 4.16
C ARG A 112 -10.32 -10.82 4.80
N LEU A 113 -10.45 -9.69 5.50
CA LEU A 113 -9.44 -9.12 6.36
C LEU A 113 -10.10 -8.77 7.69
N SER A 114 -9.67 -9.45 8.75
CA SER A 114 -10.20 -9.28 10.10
C SER A 114 -9.07 -8.78 11.01
N VAL A 115 -9.30 -7.66 11.69
CA VAL A 115 -8.39 -7.10 12.70
C VAL A 115 -9.07 -7.23 14.06
N PHE A 116 -8.40 -7.90 14.99
CA PHE A 116 -8.80 -8.03 16.39
C PHE A 116 -7.76 -7.37 17.28
N ALA A 117 -8.21 -6.88 18.43
CA ALA A 117 -7.30 -6.36 19.45
C ALA A 117 -7.80 -6.72 20.84
N LYS A 118 -6.88 -6.73 21.81
CA LYS A 118 -7.26 -6.85 23.22
C LYS A 118 -8.27 -5.76 23.59
N VAL A 119 -9.34 -6.12 24.30
CA VAL A 119 -10.47 -5.23 24.61
C VAL A 119 -10.00 -3.93 25.26
N GLY A 120 -8.99 -3.97 26.13
CA GLY A 120 -8.45 -2.79 26.82
C GLY A 120 -7.79 -1.75 25.91
N LEU A 121 -7.40 -2.12 24.68
CA LEU A 121 -6.84 -1.21 23.69
C LEU A 121 -7.92 -0.47 22.89
N VAL A 122 -9.13 -1.02 22.84
CA VAL A 122 -10.29 -0.46 22.12
C VAL A 122 -11.25 0.26 23.06
N HIS A 123 -11.42 -0.27 24.28
CA HIS A 123 -12.40 0.19 25.25
C HIS A 123 -11.76 0.46 26.62
N GLY A 124 -12.38 1.35 27.39
CA GLY A 124 -11.95 1.67 28.76
C GLY A 124 -10.87 2.75 28.82
N ARG A 125 -10.20 2.86 29.98
CA ARG A 125 -9.25 3.96 30.25
C ARG A 125 -7.94 3.84 29.49
N SER A 126 -7.53 2.63 29.13
CA SER A 126 -6.31 2.37 28.36
C SER A 126 -6.57 2.31 26.85
N ALA A 127 -7.77 2.69 26.40
CA ALA A 127 -8.11 2.68 24.99
C ALA A 127 -7.18 3.62 24.22
N CYS A 128 -6.55 3.07 23.18
CA CYS A 128 -5.56 3.75 22.38
C CYS A 128 -5.70 3.44 20.88
N ILE A 129 -6.65 2.58 20.49
CA ILE A 129 -7.00 2.31 19.10
C ILE A 129 -8.10 3.27 18.65
N PHE A 130 -7.84 4.05 17.60
CA PHE A 130 -8.81 5.01 17.05
C PHE A 130 -8.53 5.30 15.57
N GLY A 131 -9.44 6.05 14.94
CA GLY A 131 -9.31 6.42 13.52
C GLY A 131 -9.41 5.22 12.57
N VAL A 132 -10.15 4.18 12.97
CA VAL A 132 -10.31 2.95 12.18
C VAL A 132 -11.12 3.25 10.93
N GLN A 133 -10.53 3.02 9.76
CA GLN A 133 -11.20 3.11 8.46
C GLN A 133 -10.80 1.92 7.60
N SER A 134 -11.62 1.58 6.61
CA SER A 134 -11.34 0.47 5.71
C SER A 134 -11.95 0.67 4.35
N ASP A 135 -11.36 0.04 3.33
CA ASP A 135 -11.94 -0.04 2.01
C ASP A 135 -11.52 -1.31 1.26
N SER A 136 -12.10 -1.54 0.09
CA SER A 136 -11.83 -2.66 -0.79
C SER A 136 -11.85 -2.25 -2.25
N SER A 137 -11.01 -2.89 -3.07
CA SER A 137 -10.93 -2.68 -4.53
C SER A 137 -10.93 -4.02 -5.25
N ALA A 138 -11.72 -4.14 -6.32
CA ALA A 138 -11.83 -5.35 -7.13
C ALA A 138 -11.02 -5.18 -8.43
N THR A 139 -10.12 -6.14 -8.72
CA THR A 139 -9.21 -6.07 -9.88
C THR A 139 -9.44 -7.23 -10.88
N GLY A 140 -10.65 -7.80 -10.88
CA GLY A 140 -11.04 -8.89 -11.78
C GLY A 140 -11.16 -8.48 -13.25
N ILE A 141 -11.63 -9.38 -14.11
CA ILE A 141 -11.88 -9.08 -15.54
C ILE A 141 -12.83 -7.87 -15.63
N ALA A 142 -12.39 -6.84 -16.36
CA ALA A 142 -13.08 -5.55 -16.48
C ALA A 142 -13.33 -4.79 -15.16
N GLY A 143 -12.50 -5.00 -14.13
CA GLY A 143 -12.58 -4.28 -12.83
C GLY A 143 -13.79 -4.67 -11.95
N VAL A 144 -14.63 -5.61 -12.41
CA VAL A 144 -15.89 -5.97 -11.71
C VAL A 144 -16.14 -7.47 -11.70
N LEU A 145 -15.56 -8.24 -12.63
CA LEU A 145 -15.84 -9.66 -12.83
C LEU A 145 -14.66 -10.54 -12.39
N GLY A 146 -14.60 -10.92 -11.11
CA GLY A 146 -13.59 -11.88 -10.62
C GLY A 146 -13.36 -11.80 -9.11
N ASN A 147 -12.84 -12.87 -8.51
CA ASN A 147 -12.55 -12.99 -7.08
C ASN A 147 -11.18 -12.39 -6.67
N LYS A 148 -10.70 -11.38 -7.42
CA LYS A 148 -9.38 -10.75 -7.26
C LYS A 148 -9.52 -9.31 -6.82
N GLY A 149 -8.56 -8.83 -6.05
CA GLY A 149 -8.60 -7.48 -5.51
C GLY A 149 -7.77 -7.32 -4.25
N GLY A 150 -8.17 -6.33 -3.44
CA GLY A 150 -7.52 -6.01 -2.18
C GLY A 150 -8.45 -5.38 -1.16
N LEU A 151 -8.05 -5.53 0.10
CA LEU A 151 -8.73 -5.03 1.29
C LEU A 151 -7.72 -4.20 2.08
N VAL A 152 -8.14 -3.05 2.59
CA VAL A 152 -7.29 -2.19 3.43
C VAL A 152 -8.03 -1.87 4.73
N VAL A 153 -7.33 -2.00 5.86
CA VAL A 153 -7.75 -1.46 7.16
C VAL A 153 -6.64 -0.54 7.66
N LYS A 154 -6.98 0.70 7.99
CA LYS A 154 -6.08 1.63 8.67
C LYS A 154 -6.57 1.97 10.06
N MET A 155 -5.64 2.21 10.98
CA MET A 155 -5.94 2.65 12.34
C MET A 155 -4.72 3.32 12.98
N ASN A 156 -4.95 4.02 14.09
CA ASN A 156 -3.88 4.48 14.97
C ASN A 156 -3.87 3.65 16.25
N VAL A 157 -2.67 3.38 16.77
CA VAL A 157 -2.43 2.81 18.10
C VAL A 157 -1.59 3.82 18.87
N GLY A 158 -2.22 4.59 19.76
CA GLY A 158 -1.59 5.76 20.36
C GLY A 158 -1.18 6.76 19.28
N PHE A 159 0.11 7.06 19.17
CA PHE A 159 0.66 7.94 18.12
C PHE A 159 1.22 7.19 16.92
N THR A 160 1.16 5.86 16.90
CA THR A 160 1.63 5.04 15.79
C THR A 160 0.51 4.81 14.78
N SER A 161 0.73 5.20 13.52
CA SER A 161 -0.24 4.96 12.45
C SER A 161 0.05 3.63 11.73
N LEU A 162 -0.96 2.77 11.62
CA LEU A 162 -0.85 1.42 11.05
C LEU A 162 -1.81 1.23 9.87
N ALA A 163 -1.36 0.49 8.86
CA ALA A 163 -2.22 -0.04 7.81
C ALA A 163 -1.98 -1.53 7.57
N PHE A 164 -3.06 -2.27 7.34
CA PHE A 164 -3.08 -3.68 6.97
C PHE A 164 -3.72 -3.83 5.60
N VAL A 165 -2.98 -4.40 4.66
CA VAL A 165 -3.42 -4.63 3.27
C VAL A 165 -3.48 -6.13 3.04
N SER A 166 -4.59 -6.64 2.52
CA SER A 166 -4.74 -8.05 2.15
C SER A 166 -5.16 -8.16 0.69
N CYS A 167 -4.41 -8.90 -0.12
CA CYS A 167 -4.67 -9.03 -1.55
C CYS A 167 -4.92 -10.47 -2.01
N HIS A 168 -5.60 -10.59 -3.15
CA HIS A 168 -5.67 -11.79 -3.96
C HIS A 168 -5.40 -11.39 -5.40
N LEU A 169 -4.19 -11.65 -5.88
CA LEU A 169 -3.71 -11.13 -7.17
C LEU A 169 -3.87 -12.15 -8.31
N ALA A 170 -3.74 -11.69 -9.55
CA ALA A 170 -3.86 -12.52 -10.75
C ALA A 170 -3.06 -13.83 -10.66
N ALA A 171 -3.77 -14.95 -10.90
CA ALA A 171 -3.20 -16.28 -10.84
C ALA A 171 -2.40 -16.62 -12.12
N HIS A 172 -1.62 -17.71 -12.04
CA HIS A 172 -0.76 -18.26 -13.09
C HIS A 172 0.60 -17.56 -13.27
N SER A 173 1.61 -18.34 -13.64
CA SER A 173 3.01 -17.91 -13.68
C SER A 173 3.30 -16.80 -14.68
N HIS A 174 2.51 -16.68 -15.75
CA HIS A 174 2.69 -15.69 -16.81
C HIS A 174 2.04 -14.33 -16.57
N LYS A 175 1.32 -14.19 -15.44
CA LYS A 175 0.57 -12.98 -15.09
C LYS A 175 1.33 -12.05 -14.13
N MET A 176 2.66 -12.11 -14.12
CA MET A 176 3.50 -11.31 -13.21
C MET A 176 3.20 -9.81 -13.32
N LYS A 177 3.19 -9.26 -14.54
CA LYS A 177 2.88 -7.84 -14.78
C LYS A 177 1.46 -7.46 -14.34
N GLU A 178 0.49 -8.35 -14.56
CA GLU A 178 -0.89 -8.12 -14.13
C GLU A 178 -1.00 -8.07 -12.60
N ARG A 179 -0.19 -8.87 -11.87
CA ARG A 179 -0.10 -8.75 -10.40
C ARG A 179 0.47 -7.41 -9.97
N ASP A 180 1.54 -6.95 -10.63
CA ASP A 180 2.14 -5.65 -10.33
C ASP A 180 1.14 -4.50 -10.59
N GLU A 181 0.32 -4.61 -11.64
CA GLU A 181 -0.76 -3.67 -11.95
C GLU A 181 -1.90 -3.73 -10.92
N ASN A 182 -2.37 -4.94 -10.57
CA ASN A 182 -3.41 -5.14 -9.55
C ASN A 182 -3.02 -4.51 -8.21
N CYS A 183 -1.75 -4.66 -7.78
CA CYS A 183 -1.27 -4.02 -6.56
C CYS A 183 -1.39 -2.49 -6.60
N ARG A 184 -1.02 -1.87 -7.73
CA ARG A 184 -1.10 -0.41 -7.89
C ARG A 184 -2.55 0.06 -7.89
N GLU A 185 -3.43 -0.65 -8.59
CA GLU A 185 -4.87 -0.36 -8.67
C GLU A 185 -5.54 -0.43 -7.30
N VAL A 186 -5.30 -1.51 -6.53
CA VAL A 186 -5.83 -1.65 -5.16
C VAL A 186 -5.44 -0.46 -4.29
N LEU A 187 -4.16 -0.06 -4.31
CA LEU A 187 -3.70 1.07 -3.51
C LEU A 187 -4.31 2.38 -3.93
N LYS A 188 -4.38 2.62 -5.25
CA LYS A 188 -4.95 3.84 -5.79
C LYS A 188 -6.42 3.97 -5.38
N GLU A 189 -7.24 2.98 -5.70
CA GLU A 189 -8.69 3.05 -5.48
C GLU A 189 -9.04 3.15 -3.99
N THR A 190 -8.40 2.34 -3.14
CA THR A 190 -8.71 2.37 -1.71
C THR A 190 -8.24 3.68 -1.07
N MET A 191 -7.08 4.20 -1.46
CA MET A 191 -6.54 5.45 -0.87
C MET A 191 -7.26 6.71 -1.38
N GLU A 192 -7.90 6.69 -2.55
CA GLU A 192 -8.80 7.77 -2.97
C GLU A 192 -9.98 7.96 -1.99
N SER A 193 -10.44 6.87 -1.39
CA SER A 193 -11.62 6.82 -0.52
C SER A 193 -11.29 7.04 0.96
N ILE A 194 -10.28 6.35 1.49
CA ILE A 194 -9.95 6.42 2.93
C ILE A 194 -8.66 7.20 3.21
N GLY A 195 -7.84 7.48 2.21
CA GLY A 195 -6.53 8.11 2.38
C GLY A 195 -6.54 9.62 2.51
N THR A 196 -5.36 10.16 2.77
CA THR A 196 -5.06 11.56 2.46
C THR A 196 -5.00 11.68 0.94
N PRO A 197 -5.84 12.53 0.31
CA PRO A 197 -5.74 12.75 -1.13
C PRO A 197 -4.30 13.06 -1.47
N ARG A 198 -3.78 12.47 -2.56
CA ARG A 198 -2.43 12.70 -3.09
C ARG A 198 -1.29 11.91 -2.44
N LEU A 199 -1.55 11.14 -1.39
CA LEU A 199 -0.56 10.24 -0.78
C LEU A 199 -0.99 8.78 -0.98
N ASP A 200 -0.04 7.92 -1.28
CA ASP A 200 -0.27 6.47 -1.22
C ASP A 200 -0.20 5.97 0.23
N VAL A 201 -0.66 4.73 0.46
CA VAL A 201 -0.66 4.10 1.79
C VAL A 201 0.74 4.15 2.43
N CYS A 202 1.79 3.93 1.64
CA CYS A 202 3.16 3.88 2.16
C CYS A 202 3.74 5.24 2.53
N SER A 203 3.05 6.31 2.14
CA SER A 203 3.40 7.69 2.46
C SER A 203 2.57 8.26 3.63
N GLU A 204 1.55 7.54 4.11
CA GLU A 204 0.66 8.03 5.18
C GLU A 204 0.91 7.36 6.54
N PHE A 205 1.38 6.11 6.56
CA PHE A 205 1.47 5.31 7.79
C PHE A 205 2.91 5.11 8.28
N ASP A 206 3.09 5.02 9.60
CA ASP A 206 4.35 4.61 10.23
C ASP A 206 4.72 3.20 9.81
N HIS A 207 3.75 2.28 9.82
CA HIS A 207 3.93 0.89 9.42
C HIS A 207 2.78 0.41 8.54
N VAL A 208 3.12 -0.19 7.40
CA VAL A 208 2.19 -0.87 6.49
C VAL A 208 2.55 -2.34 6.48
N PHE A 209 1.61 -3.19 6.89
CA PHE A 209 1.71 -4.65 6.79
C PHE A 209 0.87 -5.11 5.61
N TRP A 210 1.47 -5.92 4.73
CA TRP A 210 0.82 -6.43 3.54
C TRP A 210 0.84 -7.95 3.57
N LEU A 211 -0.32 -8.57 3.42
CA LEU A 211 -0.48 -10.01 3.45
C LEU A 211 -1.35 -10.53 2.30
N GLY A 212 -1.35 -11.85 2.12
CA GLY A 212 -2.32 -12.56 1.29
C GLY A 212 -1.72 -13.43 0.19
N ASP A 213 -2.60 -13.95 -0.68
CA ASP A 213 -2.19 -14.70 -1.86
C ASP A 213 -1.80 -13.71 -2.98
N LEU A 214 -0.52 -13.35 -2.97
CA LEU A 214 0.06 -12.48 -3.98
C LEU A 214 0.35 -13.24 -5.28
N ASN A 215 0.24 -14.57 -5.31
CA ASN A 215 0.31 -15.40 -6.51
C ASN A 215 1.59 -15.30 -7.36
N TYR A 216 2.66 -14.66 -6.87
CA TYR A 216 3.99 -14.72 -7.50
C TYR A 216 4.55 -16.14 -7.43
N ARG A 217 5.30 -16.52 -8.47
CA ARG A 217 5.74 -17.91 -8.67
C ARG A 217 7.25 -18.03 -8.67
N VAL A 218 7.74 -19.22 -8.36
CA VAL A 218 9.14 -19.60 -8.61
C VAL A 218 9.31 -19.84 -10.11
N ASP A 219 10.31 -19.19 -10.70
CA ASP A 219 10.68 -19.33 -12.10
C ASP A 219 12.20 -19.45 -12.27
N LEU A 220 12.68 -20.69 -12.31
CA LEU A 220 14.11 -21.03 -12.48
C LEU A 220 14.67 -20.67 -13.86
N ASN A 221 13.82 -20.36 -14.83
CA ASN A 221 14.22 -20.16 -16.23
C ASN A 221 14.43 -18.69 -16.59
N ASP A 222 14.49 -17.81 -15.59
CA ASP A 222 14.78 -16.38 -15.72
C ASP A 222 13.99 -15.66 -16.82
N GLY A 223 12.68 -15.95 -16.93
CA GLY A 223 11.80 -15.18 -17.79
C GLY A 223 11.83 -15.57 -19.27
N LEU A 224 11.69 -16.87 -19.56
CA LEU A 224 10.93 -17.29 -20.76
C LEU A 224 9.45 -16.89 -20.57
N GLY A 225 9.08 -15.62 -20.43
CA GLY A 225 9.16 -14.60 -21.46
C GLY A 225 7.76 -14.50 -22.06
N GLU A 226 7.25 -13.27 -22.24
CA GLU A 226 5.89 -12.88 -22.67
C GLU A 226 5.32 -13.57 -23.94
N LYS A 227 6.03 -14.55 -24.52
CA LYS A 227 5.73 -15.27 -25.75
C LYS A 227 5.46 -16.77 -25.55
N GLY A 228 4.90 -17.17 -24.41
CA GLY A 228 4.19 -18.47 -24.28
C GLY A 228 5.03 -19.75 -24.42
N ASN A 229 6.35 -19.66 -24.57
CA ASN A 229 7.24 -20.82 -24.51
C ASN A 229 7.76 -20.97 -23.07
N TYR A 230 6.85 -21.26 -22.14
CA TYR A 230 7.28 -21.88 -20.89
C TYR A 230 8.02 -23.17 -21.26
N PRO A 231 9.20 -23.43 -20.66
CA PRO A 231 9.83 -24.71 -20.85
C PRO A 231 8.86 -25.80 -20.43
N ASP A 232 9.01 -26.98 -21.03
CA ASP A 232 8.22 -28.15 -20.73
C ASP A 232 8.03 -28.23 -19.20
N GLU A 233 6.78 -28.15 -18.70
CA GLU A 233 6.53 -27.88 -17.27
C GLU A 233 7.13 -28.96 -16.36
N LYS A 234 7.36 -30.16 -16.91
CA LYS A 234 7.91 -31.32 -16.22
C LYS A 234 9.38 -31.16 -15.82
N PRO A 235 10.33 -30.83 -16.73
CA PRO A 235 11.71 -30.47 -16.35
C PRO A 235 11.80 -29.40 -15.26
N HIS A 236 11.07 -28.29 -15.41
CA HIS A 236 11.09 -27.20 -14.43
C HIS A 236 10.54 -27.66 -13.07
N LEU A 237 9.43 -28.40 -13.07
CA LEU A 237 8.87 -29.00 -11.85
C LEU A 237 9.88 -29.92 -11.16
N ALA A 238 10.60 -30.75 -11.91
CA ALA A 238 11.59 -31.67 -11.36
C ALA A 238 12.77 -30.93 -10.72
N GLU A 239 13.25 -29.84 -11.32
CA GLU A 239 14.32 -29.01 -10.77
C GLU A 239 13.88 -28.29 -9.49
N VAL A 240 12.68 -27.69 -9.49
CA VAL A 240 12.12 -27.06 -8.28
C VAL A 240 11.96 -28.09 -7.16
N LYS A 241 11.44 -29.28 -7.46
CA LYS A 241 11.34 -30.36 -6.47
C LYS A 241 12.70 -30.80 -5.92
N LYS A 242 13.73 -30.85 -6.76
CA LYS A 242 15.09 -31.17 -6.32
C LYS A 242 15.63 -30.13 -5.32
N LEU A 243 15.36 -28.84 -5.55
CA LEU A 243 15.72 -27.78 -4.61
C LEU A 243 14.95 -27.93 -3.29
N ILE A 244 13.66 -28.29 -3.34
CA ILE A 244 12.84 -28.55 -2.15
C ILE A 244 13.37 -29.75 -1.35
N GLU A 245 13.67 -30.87 -2.02
CA GLU A 245 14.25 -32.07 -1.40
C GLU A 245 15.62 -31.76 -0.76
N GLY A 246 16.40 -30.88 -1.39
CA GLY A 246 17.67 -30.37 -0.87
C GLY A 246 17.53 -29.29 0.21
N LYS A 247 16.31 -28.80 0.49
CA LYS A 247 16.01 -27.66 1.37
C LYS A 247 16.77 -26.39 0.99
N ASP A 248 17.00 -26.19 -0.31
CA ASP A 248 17.69 -25.02 -0.85
C ASP A 248 16.70 -23.87 -1.08
N TRP A 249 16.21 -23.31 0.04
CA TRP A 249 15.24 -22.22 0.04
C TRP A 249 15.84 -20.94 -0.56
N ALA A 250 17.14 -20.73 -0.39
CA ALA A 250 17.84 -19.57 -0.94
C ALA A 250 17.85 -19.59 -2.47
N ALA A 251 18.08 -20.75 -3.09
CA ALA A 251 17.98 -20.89 -4.54
C ALA A 251 16.55 -20.64 -5.04
N LEU A 252 15.53 -21.21 -4.38
CA LEU A 252 14.13 -20.94 -4.75
C LEU A 252 13.79 -19.45 -4.65
N TRP A 253 14.23 -18.79 -3.58
CA TRP A 253 14.04 -17.36 -3.35
C TRP A 253 14.72 -16.50 -4.42
N ALA A 254 15.93 -16.85 -4.86
CA ALA A 254 16.64 -16.12 -5.91
C ALA A 254 15.87 -16.12 -7.24
N HIS A 255 15.01 -17.11 -7.46
CA HIS A 255 14.18 -17.26 -8.66
C HIS A 255 12.70 -16.93 -8.41
N ASP A 256 12.33 -16.40 -7.24
CA ASP A 256 10.98 -15.93 -6.94
C ASP A 256 10.65 -14.65 -7.73
N GLN A 257 9.46 -14.62 -8.35
CA GLN A 257 9.05 -13.49 -9.17
C GLN A 257 8.84 -12.21 -8.36
N LEU A 258 8.33 -12.26 -7.11
CA LEU A 258 8.15 -11.05 -6.30
C LEU A 258 9.51 -10.46 -5.93
N ASN A 259 10.44 -11.31 -5.49
CA ASN A 259 11.82 -10.88 -5.22
C ASN A 259 12.45 -10.20 -6.45
N LYS A 260 12.27 -10.76 -7.66
CA LYS A 260 12.72 -10.14 -8.91
C LYS A 260 12.04 -8.78 -9.19
N GLN A 261 10.73 -8.67 -8.98
CA GLN A 261 10.01 -7.40 -9.17
C GLN A 261 10.42 -6.33 -8.13
N GLN A 262 10.70 -6.72 -6.88
CA GLN A 262 11.23 -5.82 -5.86
C GLN A 262 12.62 -5.31 -6.23
N GLN A 263 13.53 -6.18 -6.66
CA GLN A 263 14.87 -5.79 -7.10
C GLN A 263 14.85 -4.86 -8.33
N ALA A 264 13.88 -5.06 -9.22
CA ALA A 264 13.66 -4.20 -10.38
C ALA A 264 12.95 -2.87 -10.03
N GLY A 265 12.42 -2.72 -8.81
CA GLY A 265 11.64 -1.54 -8.40
C GLY A 265 10.24 -1.48 -9.04
N GLU A 266 9.76 -2.59 -9.59
CA GLU A 266 8.49 -2.71 -10.32
C GLU A 266 7.30 -3.01 -9.41
N ALA A 267 7.53 -3.58 -8.22
CA ALA A 267 6.50 -3.79 -7.21
C ALA A 267 7.14 -3.83 -5.81
N PHE A 268 6.37 -3.47 -4.77
CA PHE A 268 6.77 -3.58 -3.36
C PHE A 268 8.13 -2.93 -3.03
N ALA A 269 8.45 -1.80 -3.67
CA ALA A 269 9.68 -1.05 -3.44
C ALA A 269 9.77 -0.56 -1.98
N GLY A 270 10.84 -0.98 -1.30
CA GLY A 270 11.11 -0.67 0.10
C GLY A 270 10.33 -1.51 1.12
N PHE A 271 9.56 -2.52 0.67
CA PHE A 271 9.02 -3.53 1.58
C PHE A 271 10.07 -4.58 1.92
N VAL A 272 9.97 -5.10 3.14
CA VAL A 272 10.79 -6.18 3.68
C VAL A 272 9.88 -7.40 3.89
N GLU A 273 10.46 -8.60 3.75
CA GLU A 273 9.81 -9.88 4.03
C GLU A 273 10.74 -10.73 4.89
N GLY A 274 10.17 -11.68 5.63
CA GLY A 274 10.95 -12.61 6.46
C GLY A 274 11.76 -13.60 5.62
N GLN A 275 12.79 -14.19 6.22
CA GLN A 275 13.58 -15.23 5.56
C GLN A 275 12.78 -16.53 5.51
N TYR A 276 12.63 -17.10 4.32
CA TYR A 276 12.03 -18.42 4.15
C TYR A 276 12.96 -19.53 4.65
N ASP A 277 12.52 -20.22 5.70
CA ASP A 277 13.12 -21.45 6.22
C ASP A 277 12.19 -22.67 6.09
N PHE A 278 11.04 -22.47 5.43
CA PHE A 278 10.00 -23.47 5.18
C PHE A 278 9.72 -23.67 3.68
N GLU A 279 9.07 -24.78 3.35
CA GLU A 279 8.74 -25.18 1.99
C GLU A 279 7.70 -24.27 1.30
N PRO A 280 7.69 -24.17 -0.04
CA PRO A 280 6.66 -23.45 -0.78
C PRO A 280 5.24 -23.86 -0.37
N THR A 281 4.38 -22.87 -0.14
CA THR A 281 3.05 -23.06 0.46
C THR A 281 1.98 -23.52 -0.52
N PHE A 282 2.23 -23.37 -1.82
CA PHE A 282 1.31 -23.75 -2.91
C PHE A 282 2.05 -24.59 -3.97
N LYS A 283 1.44 -25.53 -4.69
CA LYS A 283 0.12 -26.13 -4.50
C LYS A 283 0.29 -27.47 -3.79
N VAL A 284 -0.32 -27.63 -2.62
CA VAL A 284 -0.13 -28.80 -1.76
C VAL A 284 -1.35 -29.71 -1.73
N LYS A 285 -1.15 -30.94 -1.26
CA LYS A 285 -2.23 -31.85 -0.87
C LYS A 285 -2.85 -31.37 0.45
N ARG A 286 -4.14 -31.69 0.61
CA ARG A 286 -4.95 -31.40 1.79
C ARG A 286 -4.66 -32.43 2.89
N THR A 287 -3.40 -32.46 3.30
CA THR A 287 -2.83 -33.41 4.28
C THR A 287 -1.98 -32.65 5.28
N LYS A 288 -1.67 -33.28 6.43
CA LYS A 288 -0.67 -32.73 7.36
C LYS A 288 0.71 -32.79 6.73
N GLY A 289 1.54 -31.79 6.98
CA GLY A 289 2.81 -31.60 6.29
C GLY A 289 2.63 -30.93 4.94
N THR A 290 3.74 -30.72 4.24
CA THR A 290 3.76 -30.07 2.93
C THR A 290 4.07 -31.11 1.87
N GLU A 291 3.04 -31.54 1.14
CA GLU A 291 3.19 -32.48 0.02
C GLU A 291 2.69 -31.82 -1.26
N HIS A 292 3.60 -31.48 -2.18
CA HIS A 292 3.25 -30.74 -3.40
C HIS A 292 2.52 -31.60 -4.43
N LYS A 293 1.59 -31.00 -5.17
CA LYS A 293 0.91 -31.61 -6.32
C LYS A 293 1.61 -31.22 -7.61
N ASP A 294 1.73 -32.18 -8.52
CA ASP A 294 2.45 -32.03 -9.80
C ASP A 294 1.71 -31.16 -10.84
N GLN A 295 0.55 -30.61 -10.48
CA GLN A 295 -0.28 -29.80 -11.39
C GLN A 295 0.22 -28.36 -11.52
N ARG A 296 1.07 -27.90 -10.59
CA ARG A 296 1.63 -26.55 -10.55
C ARG A 296 3.06 -26.64 -10.02
N ILE A 297 3.89 -25.69 -10.45
CA ILE A 297 5.20 -25.48 -9.84
C ILE A 297 5.00 -25.04 -8.39
N PRO A 298 5.66 -25.69 -7.41
CA PRO A 298 5.66 -25.22 -6.03
C PRO A 298 6.12 -23.76 -5.93
N SER A 299 5.40 -22.92 -5.19
CA SER A 299 5.67 -21.48 -5.11
C SER A 299 5.25 -20.88 -3.77
N TYR A 300 5.93 -19.81 -3.37
CA TYR A 300 5.54 -18.94 -2.25
C TYR A 300 4.51 -17.93 -2.74
N CYS A 301 3.26 -18.38 -2.87
CA CYS A 301 2.14 -17.53 -3.28
C CYS A 301 1.64 -16.66 -2.12
N ASP A 302 1.68 -17.20 -0.91
CA ASP A 302 1.18 -16.58 0.32
C ASP A 302 2.31 -15.80 0.99
N ARG A 303 2.13 -14.49 1.17
CA ARG A 303 3.20 -13.56 1.58
C ARG A 303 2.79 -12.71 2.76
N ILE A 304 3.77 -12.31 3.57
CA ILE A 304 3.60 -11.26 4.58
C ILE A 304 4.82 -10.34 4.52
N LEU A 305 4.61 -9.14 4.01
CA LEU A 305 5.60 -8.08 3.89
C LEU A 305 5.25 -6.93 4.82
N TRP A 306 6.24 -6.10 5.14
CA TRP A 306 5.99 -4.83 5.79
C TRP A 306 6.90 -3.73 5.23
N LYS A 307 6.41 -2.49 5.30
CA LYS A 307 7.18 -1.29 5.05
C LYS A 307 6.97 -0.35 6.21
N SER A 308 8.00 0.42 6.55
CA SER A 308 7.89 1.42 7.58
C SER A 308 8.51 2.72 7.12
N MET A 309 7.81 3.82 7.37
CA MET A 309 8.35 5.14 7.11
C MET A 309 9.63 5.29 7.92
N LEU A 310 10.72 5.80 7.34
CA LEU A 310 11.80 6.29 8.18
C LEU A 310 11.26 7.49 9.00
N PRO A 311 11.66 7.67 10.26
CA PRO A 311 12.58 6.86 11.05
C PRO A 311 11.91 5.69 11.79
N SER A 312 10.59 5.52 11.66
CA SER A 312 9.77 4.45 12.26
C SER A 312 10.25 3.04 11.92
N LEU A 313 11.01 2.83 10.84
CA LEU A 313 11.63 1.53 10.53
C LEU A 313 12.42 0.91 11.70
N LYS A 314 13.07 1.72 12.55
CA LYS A 314 13.81 1.21 13.71
C LYS A 314 12.91 0.72 14.86
N ARG A 315 11.61 0.97 14.77
CA ARG A 315 10.58 0.70 15.77
C ARG A 315 9.73 -0.53 15.44
N VAL A 316 10.14 -1.33 14.46
CA VAL A 316 9.46 -2.59 14.13
C VAL A 316 10.49 -3.71 14.05
N ASN A 317 10.20 -4.81 14.72
CA ASN A 317 11.03 -6.01 14.69
C ASN A 317 10.16 -7.21 14.39
N GLN A 318 10.47 -7.96 13.33
CA GLN A 318 9.80 -9.23 13.07
C GLN A 318 10.38 -10.30 14.00
N THR A 319 9.53 -10.87 14.86
CA THR A 319 9.92 -11.89 15.84
C THR A 319 9.59 -13.30 15.40
N MET A 320 8.71 -13.46 14.41
CA MET A 320 8.33 -14.75 13.84
C MET A 320 8.02 -14.59 12.35
N PHE A 321 8.38 -15.61 11.56
CA PHE A 321 7.91 -15.81 10.20
C PHE A 321 7.94 -17.32 9.90
N THR A 322 6.78 -17.94 9.69
CA THR A 322 6.64 -19.39 9.50
C THR A 322 5.41 -19.73 8.67
N ASN A 323 5.31 -20.96 8.20
CA ASN A 323 4.04 -21.52 7.74
C ASN A 323 3.41 -22.46 8.78
N LEU A 324 2.17 -22.90 8.50
CA LEU A 324 1.41 -23.83 9.32
C LEU A 324 1.11 -25.13 8.53
N PRO A 325 2.04 -26.09 8.48
CA PRO A 325 1.92 -27.28 7.63
C PRO A 325 0.86 -28.28 8.11
N ASP A 326 0.43 -28.22 9.37
CA ASP A 326 -0.59 -29.11 9.94
C ASP A 326 -2.02 -28.75 9.52
N VAL A 327 -2.21 -27.61 8.86
CA VAL A 327 -3.49 -27.18 8.32
C VAL A 327 -3.81 -27.98 7.05
N THR A 328 -4.97 -28.63 7.03
CA THR A 328 -5.31 -29.60 5.97
C THR A 328 -6.47 -29.18 5.07
N THR A 329 -7.15 -28.09 5.39
CA THR A 329 -8.36 -27.66 4.66
C THR A 329 -8.12 -27.01 3.30
N SER A 330 -6.89 -26.60 2.99
CA SER A 330 -6.55 -25.89 1.75
C SER A 330 -5.41 -26.58 1.00
N ASP A 331 -5.30 -26.30 -0.30
CA ASP A 331 -4.13 -26.57 -1.12
C ASP A 331 -3.07 -25.45 -1.06
N HIS A 332 -3.26 -24.53 -0.11
CA HIS A 332 -2.27 -23.59 0.41
C HIS A 332 -1.98 -23.89 1.88
N LYS A 333 -0.76 -23.61 2.33
CA LYS A 333 -0.41 -23.58 3.77
C LYS A 333 -0.44 -22.15 4.29
N PRO A 334 -1.13 -21.86 5.41
CA PRO A 334 -1.13 -20.52 5.98
C PRO A 334 0.28 -20.05 6.33
N VAL A 335 0.53 -18.76 6.16
CA VAL A 335 1.76 -18.08 6.57
C VAL A 335 1.42 -17.18 7.75
N VAL A 336 2.32 -17.15 8.73
CA VAL A 336 2.18 -16.38 9.97
C VAL A 336 3.45 -15.58 10.16
N ALA A 337 3.29 -14.31 10.54
CA ALA A 337 4.38 -13.48 11.01
C ALA A 337 4.01 -12.92 12.38
N ALA A 338 5.00 -12.50 13.15
CA ALA A 338 4.76 -11.72 14.36
C ALA A 338 5.74 -10.55 14.44
N PHE A 339 5.28 -9.45 15.02
CA PHE A 339 6.01 -8.20 15.09
C PHE A 339 5.92 -7.59 16.48
N GLU A 340 7.04 -7.04 16.95
CA GLU A 340 7.09 -6.08 18.04
C GLU A 340 7.19 -4.67 17.44
N VAL A 341 6.23 -3.81 17.80
CA VAL A 341 6.14 -2.43 17.31
C VAL A 341 6.27 -1.46 18.47
N GLU A 342 7.37 -0.71 18.51
CA GLU A 342 7.58 0.35 19.48
C GLU A 342 6.67 1.56 19.16
N PRO A 343 5.96 2.13 20.15
CA PRO A 343 5.10 3.28 19.95
C PRO A 343 5.87 4.49 19.44
N SER A 344 5.28 5.20 18.48
CA SER A 344 5.69 6.54 18.10
C SER A 344 5.53 7.48 19.31
N PRO A 345 6.48 8.39 19.56
CA PRO A 345 6.39 9.31 20.68
C PRO A 345 5.33 10.38 20.42
N GLN A 346 4.79 10.95 21.51
CA GLN A 346 4.06 12.19 21.41
C GLN A 346 5.02 13.33 21.03
N LEU A 347 4.74 14.01 19.92
CA LEU A 347 5.55 15.16 19.50
C LEU A 347 5.15 16.41 20.29
N LEU A 348 6.14 17.12 20.85
CA LEU A 348 5.98 18.37 21.56
C LEU A 348 5.81 19.52 20.58
N LYS A 349 4.85 20.41 20.84
CA LYS A 349 4.63 21.60 20.01
C LYS A 349 5.76 22.62 20.21
N ALA A 350 6.28 23.15 19.11
CA ALA A 350 7.19 24.28 19.16
C ALA A 350 6.48 25.59 19.51
N ARG A 351 7.18 26.47 20.22
CA ARG A 351 6.79 27.88 20.33
C ARG A 351 7.16 28.58 19.02
N PRO A 352 6.35 29.54 18.51
CA PRO A 352 6.65 30.21 17.24
C PRO A 352 8.04 30.85 17.15
N ALA A 353 8.57 31.36 18.27
CA ALA A 353 9.89 32.00 18.32
C ALA A 353 11.05 31.00 18.19
N THR A 354 10.89 29.76 18.66
CA THR A 354 11.93 28.72 18.69
C THR A 354 11.61 27.58 17.73
N ALA A 355 10.65 27.78 16.83
CA ALA A 355 10.26 26.77 15.85
C ALA A 355 11.42 26.56 14.86
N PRO A 356 11.76 25.30 14.56
CA PRO A 356 12.78 25.02 13.56
C PRO A 356 12.38 25.60 12.20
N LEU A 357 13.39 25.85 11.37
CA LEU A 357 13.25 26.25 9.98
C LEU A 357 13.79 25.14 9.11
N VAL A 358 13.06 24.80 8.06
CA VAL A 358 13.50 23.86 7.02
C VAL A 358 13.51 24.59 5.68
N ARG A 359 14.64 24.57 4.99
CA ARG A 359 14.84 25.18 3.66
C ARG A 359 15.35 24.13 2.70
N LEU A 360 14.81 24.12 1.48
CA LEU A 360 15.34 23.32 0.40
C LEU A 360 16.23 24.20 -0.48
N SER A 361 17.31 23.63 -1.01
CA SER A 361 18.16 24.24 -2.05
C SER A 361 18.62 23.16 -3.03
N ALA A 362 19.11 23.59 -4.19
CA ALA A 362 19.61 22.70 -5.25
C ALA A 362 18.63 21.56 -5.57
N VAL A 363 17.32 21.88 -5.62
CA VAL A 363 16.28 20.90 -5.89
C VAL A 363 16.26 20.62 -7.38
N SER A 364 16.46 19.36 -7.75
CA SER A 364 16.32 18.90 -9.12
C SER A 364 15.55 17.60 -9.22
N VAL A 365 14.81 17.46 -10.32
CA VAL A 365 14.09 16.24 -10.68
C VAL A 365 14.46 15.89 -12.10
N LYS A 366 14.74 14.61 -12.36
CA LYS A 366 15.11 14.10 -13.67
C LYS A 366 14.37 12.81 -14.00
N GLY A 367 14.08 12.60 -15.28
CA GLY A 367 13.56 11.33 -15.78
C GLY A 367 12.11 11.08 -15.37
N LEU A 368 11.31 12.15 -15.27
CA LEU A 368 9.87 12.01 -15.10
C LEU A 368 9.27 11.48 -16.40
N ILE A 369 8.17 10.72 -16.29
CA ILE A 369 7.36 10.39 -17.46
C ILE A 369 6.74 11.70 -17.96
N GLU A 370 7.01 12.05 -19.22
CA GLU A 370 6.48 13.27 -19.83
C GLU A 370 4.95 13.28 -19.78
N ALA A 371 4.38 14.39 -19.29
CA ALA A 371 2.95 14.51 -19.03
C ALA A 371 2.10 14.75 -20.30
N ASP A 372 2.72 15.16 -21.41
CA ASP A 372 2.02 15.45 -22.66
C ASP A 372 2.71 14.85 -23.91
N ALA A 373 1.98 14.83 -25.03
CA ALA A 373 2.47 14.31 -26.32
C ALA A 373 3.51 15.21 -27.01
N LEU A 374 3.82 16.38 -26.42
CA LEU A 374 4.77 17.37 -26.94
C LEU A 374 6.10 17.37 -26.16
N GLY A 375 6.22 16.52 -25.12
CA GLY A 375 7.42 16.36 -24.29
C GLY A 375 7.61 17.44 -23.22
N GLY A 376 6.55 18.18 -22.90
CA GLY A 376 6.56 19.20 -21.86
C GLY A 376 6.09 18.64 -20.52
N SER A 377 7.00 18.50 -19.54
CA SER A 377 6.63 18.42 -18.11
C SER A 377 6.88 19.74 -17.39
N ASP A 378 5.91 20.29 -16.67
CA ASP A 378 6.09 21.47 -15.82
C ASP A 378 5.81 21.12 -14.36
N PRO A 379 6.80 20.54 -13.65
CA PRO A 379 6.55 19.96 -12.36
C PRO A 379 6.42 21.02 -11.26
N TYR A 380 5.61 20.71 -10.26
CA TYR A 380 5.43 21.50 -9.04
C TYR A 380 5.42 20.60 -7.80
N LEU A 381 5.81 21.14 -6.64
CA LEU A 381 5.95 20.36 -5.40
C LEU A 381 4.88 20.69 -4.37
N VAL A 382 4.38 19.66 -3.70
CA VAL A 382 3.46 19.77 -2.57
C VAL A 382 4.07 19.10 -1.34
N VAL A 383 4.10 19.83 -0.22
CA VAL A 383 4.69 19.34 1.04
C VAL A 383 3.63 18.74 1.96
N PHE A 384 3.89 17.52 2.41
CA PHE A 384 3.19 16.80 3.47
C PHE A 384 4.18 16.34 4.56
N SER A 385 3.68 15.68 5.61
CA SER A 385 4.51 15.06 6.63
C SER A 385 3.89 13.79 7.20
N ASN A 386 4.75 12.92 7.72
CA ASN A 386 4.38 11.89 8.69
C ASN A 386 5.17 12.11 10.00
N PRO A 387 4.52 12.25 11.17
CA PRO A 387 3.07 12.36 11.36
C PRO A 387 2.45 13.56 10.61
N ALA A 388 1.15 13.50 10.36
CA ALA A 388 0.42 14.59 9.73
C ALA A 388 0.43 15.88 10.58
N ASP A 389 0.13 17.02 9.95
CA ASP A 389 0.01 18.33 10.59
C ASP A 389 1.29 18.89 11.24
N VAL A 390 2.47 18.30 11.00
CA VAL A 390 3.74 18.84 11.52
C VAL A 390 4.07 20.20 10.89
N PHE A 391 3.68 20.46 9.65
CA PHE A 391 3.92 21.76 9.00
C PHE A 391 2.68 22.68 8.94
N CYS A 392 1.50 22.26 9.42
CA CYS A 392 0.24 23.00 9.26
C CYS A 392 -0.78 22.73 10.38
N SER A 393 -1.57 23.74 10.77
CA SER A 393 -2.74 23.59 11.64
C SER A 393 -4.07 23.72 10.86
N HIS A 394 -4.63 22.59 10.40
CA HIS A 394 -6.05 22.24 10.20
C HIS A 394 -7.13 23.22 9.63
N LYS A 395 -6.86 24.46 9.18
CA LYS A 395 -7.87 25.27 8.47
C LYS A 395 -7.71 25.16 6.96
N GLN A 396 -8.72 24.65 6.24
CA GLN A 396 -8.66 24.22 4.83
C GLN A 396 -9.62 25.06 3.94
N ALA A 397 -9.28 25.25 2.66
CA ALA A 397 -10.11 25.85 1.61
C ALA A 397 -10.23 24.92 0.37
N PRO A 398 -11.27 25.07 -0.47
CA PRO A 398 -11.56 24.14 -1.58
C PRO A 398 -10.69 24.31 -2.83
N ILE A 399 -10.50 23.20 -3.56
CA ILE A 399 -9.70 23.03 -4.79
C ILE A 399 -9.95 24.08 -5.88
N SER A 400 -11.19 24.54 -6.04
CA SER A 400 -11.59 25.56 -7.03
C SER A 400 -10.86 26.89 -6.87
N SER A 401 -10.29 27.15 -5.70
CA SER A 401 -9.54 28.37 -5.37
C SER A 401 -8.11 28.35 -5.94
N ILE A 402 -7.51 27.18 -6.14
CA ILE A 402 -6.08 27.04 -6.52
C ILE A 402 -5.85 27.36 -8.00
N LYS A 403 -6.69 26.82 -8.90
CA LYS A 403 -6.63 27.17 -10.33
C LYS A 403 -6.83 28.67 -10.57
N LYS A 404 -7.57 29.35 -9.68
CA LYS A 404 -7.85 30.79 -9.76
C LYS A 404 -6.72 31.67 -9.20
N VAL A 405 -5.98 31.20 -8.19
CA VAL A 405 -4.84 31.93 -7.60
C VAL A 405 -3.59 31.80 -8.47
N LEU A 406 -3.34 30.65 -9.08
CA LEU A 406 -2.16 30.45 -9.94
C LEU A 406 -2.32 31.08 -11.33
N SER A 407 -3.54 31.15 -11.88
CA SER A 407 -3.80 31.91 -13.13
C SER A 407 -3.61 33.43 -12.99
N THR A 408 -3.49 33.95 -11.76
CA THR A 408 -3.21 35.38 -11.50
C THR A 408 -1.74 35.64 -11.14
N ALA A 409 -0.94 34.61 -10.85
CA ALA A 409 0.47 34.73 -10.45
C ALA A 409 1.47 34.86 -11.63
N THR A 410 1.01 34.82 -12.88
CA THR A 410 1.85 35.12 -14.06
C THR A 410 2.16 36.61 -14.23
N GLY A 411 1.82 37.45 -13.24
CA GLY A 411 2.14 38.87 -13.19
C GLY A 411 3.14 39.16 -12.07
N ASN A 412 4.31 39.67 -12.43
CA ASN A 412 5.37 40.18 -11.54
C ASN A 412 4.81 40.74 -10.22
N GLY A 413 5.07 40.03 -9.11
CA GLY A 413 4.75 40.51 -7.78
C GLY A 413 4.95 39.43 -6.74
N SER A 414 5.80 39.71 -5.76
CA SER A 414 6.02 38.94 -4.53
C SER A 414 4.74 38.29 -3.99
N GLY A 415 4.60 36.98 -4.18
CA GLY A 415 3.38 36.23 -3.85
C GLY A 415 3.38 35.67 -2.43
N LEU A 416 2.59 36.29 -1.57
CA LEU A 416 2.15 35.72 -0.30
C LEU A 416 1.20 34.54 -0.61
N ILE A 417 1.58 33.30 -0.27
CA ILE A 417 0.70 32.14 -0.47
C ILE A 417 -0.26 32.04 0.72
N THR A 418 -1.49 32.55 0.54
CA THR A 418 -2.63 32.28 1.43
C THR A 418 -3.71 31.53 0.65
N GLY A 419 -3.90 30.25 0.95
CA GLY A 419 -4.96 29.42 0.36
C GLY A 419 -4.80 27.98 0.81
N ALA A 420 -5.27 27.70 2.02
CA ALA A 420 -5.01 26.43 2.69
C ALA A 420 -5.72 25.24 2.02
N MET A 421 -5.10 24.06 2.06
CA MET A 421 -5.64 22.79 1.56
C MET A 421 -5.77 21.78 2.70
N LYS A 422 -6.56 20.72 2.48
CA LYS A 422 -6.64 19.55 3.35
C LYS A 422 -5.33 18.74 3.22
N GLY A 423 -4.45 18.85 4.22
CA GLY A 423 -3.19 18.10 4.32
C GLY A 423 -1.97 18.70 3.61
N ALA A 424 -2.16 19.49 2.54
CA ALA A 424 -1.07 20.11 1.79
C ALA A 424 -0.70 21.49 2.34
N VAL A 425 0.59 21.73 2.59
CA VAL A 425 1.06 22.91 3.34
C VAL A 425 1.62 24.02 2.47
N ASN A 426 2.32 23.70 1.39
CA ASN A 426 2.88 24.68 0.46
C ASN A 426 2.88 24.12 -0.96
N VAL A 427 2.59 24.98 -1.94
CA VAL A 427 2.75 24.69 -3.37
C VAL A 427 3.96 25.50 -3.85
N VAL A 428 4.99 24.81 -4.31
CA VAL A 428 6.14 25.42 -5.00
C VAL A 428 5.76 25.57 -6.46
N GLY A 429 5.97 26.74 -7.08
CA GLY A 429 5.64 26.95 -8.50
C GLY A 429 6.52 26.14 -9.46
N SER A 430 6.22 26.23 -10.75
CA SER A 430 6.98 25.69 -11.88
C SER A 430 8.50 25.91 -11.77
N GLY A 431 9.29 24.85 -11.98
CA GLY A 431 10.75 24.93 -12.04
C GLY A 431 11.28 25.40 -13.41
N VAL A 432 12.57 25.72 -13.50
CA VAL A 432 13.24 26.09 -14.76
C VAL A 432 13.84 24.84 -15.40
N LYS A 433 13.54 24.63 -16.69
CA LYS A 433 14.16 23.57 -17.49
C LYS A 433 15.54 23.97 -17.99
N THR A 434 16.52 23.10 -17.80
CA THR A 434 17.87 23.28 -18.34
C THR A 434 18.02 22.45 -19.60
N VAL A 435 17.85 23.06 -20.78
CA VAL A 435 18.05 22.37 -22.07
C VAL A 435 19.55 22.19 -22.31
N THR A 436 20.07 20.98 -22.16
CA THR A 436 21.41 20.65 -22.65
C THR A 436 21.35 20.45 -24.16
N ASN A 437 21.71 21.47 -24.93
CA ASN A 437 21.93 21.33 -26.37
C ASN A 437 23.09 20.36 -26.62
N VAL A 438 22.77 19.12 -27.01
CA VAL A 438 23.72 18.27 -27.73
C VAL A 438 23.94 18.95 -29.08
N VAL A 439 25.12 19.53 -29.27
CA VAL A 439 25.55 20.11 -30.55
C VAL A 439 25.67 18.97 -31.56
N GLY A 440 24.60 18.71 -32.29
CA GLY A 440 24.62 17.95 -33.54
C GLY A 440 24.76 18.92 -34.69
N ASP A 441 25.86 18.80 -35.45
CA ASP A 441 26.15 19.60 -36.63
C ASP A 441 25.02 19.55 -37.68
N GLY A 442 24.59 20.74 -38.11
CA GLY A 442 24.09 21.01 -39.46
C GLY A 442 22.66 20.54 -39.79
N VAL A 443 21.73 21.49 -39.92
CA VAL A 443 21.37 22.15 -41.20
C VAL A 443 20.18 23.09 -40.90
N ALA A 444 20.36 24.35 -41.29
CA ALA A 444 19.38 25.41 -41.12
C ALA A 444 18.14 25.22 -42.02
N SER A 445 16.94 25.45 -41.48
CA SER A 445 15.92 26.24 -42.19
C SER A 445 14.80 26.72 -41.27
N GLY A 446 14.54 28.04 -41.33
CA GLY A 446 13.20 28.62 -41.32
C GLY A 446 12.47 28.78 -39.99
N VAL A 447 12.78 29.85 -39.26
CA VAL A 447 11.87 30.44 -38.26
C VAL A 447 10.65 31.01 -38.98
N ASN A 448 9.44 30.60 -38.60
CA ASN A 448 8.23 31.40 -38.82
C ASN A 448 7.33 31.32 -37.58
N ALA A 449 7.31 32.43 -36.85
CA ALA A 449 6.34 32.71 -35.81
C ALA A 449 4.97 32.94 -36.45
N VAL A 450 3.94 32.24 -35.98
CA VAL A 450 2.55 32.64 -36.23
C VAL A 450 1.77 32.60 -34.92
N SER A 451 1.23 33.77 -34.60
CA SER A 451 0.40 34.11 -33.46
C SER A 451 -0.91 33.32 -33.38
N ARG A 452 -1.33 33.03 -32.14
CA ARG A 452 -2.68 32.58 -31.75
C ARG A 452 -3.77 33.48 -32.34
N MET A 453 -4.76 32.90 -33.01
CA MET A 453 -6.13 33.40 -33.03
C MET A 453 -7.11 32.22 -33.01
N ALA A 454 -8.03 32.27 -32.06
CA ALA A 454 -9.17 31.38 -31.94
C ALA A 454 -10.26 31.80 -32.93
N SER A 455 -10.90 30.83 -33.59
CA SER A 455 -12.24 31.01 -34.14
C SER A 455 -12.98 29.68 -34.21
N SER A 456 -14.12 29.66 -33.53
CA SER A 456 -15.22 28.71 -33.62
C SER A 456 -15.68 28.44 -35.05
N GLN A 457 -16.06 27.19 -35.38
CA GLN A 457 -17.26 26.94 -36.17
C GLN A 457 -17.76 25.48 -36.09
N LYS A 458 -19.08 25.39 -36.22
CA LYS A 458 -20.00 24.28 -35.94
C LYS A 458 -20.19 23.30 -37.11
N ASP A 459 -20.58 22.09 -36.71
CA ASP A 459 -21.58 21.16 -37.29
C ASP A 459 -21.53 20.74 -38.77
N GLY A 460 -21.58 19.42 -38.97
CA GLY A 460 -21.92 18.78 -40.24
C GLY A 460 -21.93 17.25 -40.15
N MET A 461 -23.09 16.68 -39.80
CA MET A 461 -23.42 15.25 -39.90
C MET A 461 -23.32 14.75 -41.36
N ASN A 462 -22.83 13.52 -41.57
CA ASN A 462 -23.40 12.61 -42.58
C ASN A 462 -23.02 11.14 -42.30
N ASP A 463 -24.04 10.28 -42.33
CA ASP A 463 -23.97 8.83 -42.18
C ASP A 463 -23.48 8.13 -43.46
N GLY A 464 -22.80 6.99 -43.32
CA GLY A 464 -22.44 6.09 -44.41
C GLY A 464 -21.73 4.82 -43.93
N ALA A 465 -22.38 3.67 -44.10
CA ALA A 465 -22.05 2.38 -43.51
C ALA A 465 -20.87 1.61 -44.16
N LEU A 466 -20.26 0.75 -43.32
CA LEU A 466 -19.58 -0.54 -43.59
C LEU A 466 -18.37 -0.58 -44.54
N GLY A 467 -17.20 -0.85 -43.94
CA GLY A 467 -16.00 -1.34 -44.62
C GLY A 467 -15.03 -1.95 -43.60
N SER A 468 -15.03 -3.28 -43.51
CA SER A 468 -14.03 -4.08 -42.82
C SER A 468 -12.67 -3.88 -43.47
N ASP A 469 -11.70 -3.31 -42.75
CA ASP A 469 -10.29 -3.46 -43.10
C ASP A 469 -9.40 -3.35 -41.86
N ALA A 470 -8.51 -4.33 -41.76
CA ALA A 470 -7.52 -4.49 -40.72
C ALA A 470 -6.57 -3.28 -40.67
N VAL A 471 -6.60 -2.53 -39.57
CA VAL A 471 -5.55 -1.55 -39.24
C VAL A 471 -4.66 -2.19 -38.18
N GLY A 472 -3.45 -2.55 -38.62
CA GLY A 472 -2.42 -3.10 -37.77
C GLY A 472 -2.15 -2.24 -36.54
N MET A 473 -2.03 -2.91 -35.39
CA MET A 473 -1.51 -2.34 -34.16
C MET A 473 -0.13 -1.72 -34.45
N ARG A 474 -0.08 -0.38 -34.56
CA ARG A 474 1.19 0.35 -34.49
C ARG A 474 1.70 0.26 -33.06
N GLY A 475 2.97 -0.12 -32.97
CA GLY A 475 3.63 -0.49 -31.73
C GLY A 475 3.71 0.62 -30.68
N LYS A 476 3.88 0.13 -29.45
CA LYS A 476 4.38 0.79 -28.23
C LYS A 476 5.04 2.16 -28.52
N SER A 477 4.39 3.25 -28.12
CA SER A 477 5.08 4.51 -27.89
C SER A 477 5.92 4.35 -26.62
N SER A 478 7.24 4.35 -26.75
CA SER A 478 8.12 4.64 -25.62
C SER A 478 7.82 6.07 -25.17
N PHE A 479 7.24 6.23 -23.98
CA PHE A 479 7.16 7.55 -23.36
C PHE A 479 8.60 8.09 -23.23
N ALA A 480 8.86 9.29 -23.75
CA ALA A 480 10.14 9.94 -23.53
C ALA A 480 10.20 10.41 -22.06
N LEU A 481 11.40 10.38 -21.50
CA LEU A 481 11.66 10.80 -20.13
C LEU A 481 12.11 12.26 -20.16
N SER A 482 11.58 13.07 -19.24
CA SER A 482 11.90 14.49 -19.19
C SER A 482 13.38 14.75 -18.90
N ASP A 483 13.90 15.85 -19.45
CA ASP A 483 15.15 16.48 -19.02
C ASP A 483 15.10 16.91 -17.53
N GLU A 484 16.25 17.33 -17.00
CA GLU A 484 16.37 17.79 -15.61
C GLU A 484 15.65 19.13 -15.42
N THR A 485 14.72 19.17 -14.47
CA THR A 485 14.04 20.38 -14.00
C THR A 485 14.63 20.80 -12.66
N GLU A 486 15.01 22.06 -12.54
CA GLU A 486 15.61 22.63 -11.34
C GLU A 486 14.73 23.74 -10.75
N TRP A 487 14.70 23.86 -9.43
CA TRP A 487 14.11 25.01 -8.75
C TRP A 487 15.22 25.88 -8.18
N THR A 488 15.10 27.19 -8.39
CA THR A 488 15.99 28.17 -7.78
C THR A 488 15.62 28.37 -6.30
N ASP A 489 16.60 28.72 -5.46
CA ASP A 489 16.38 28.96 -4.03
C ASP A 489 15.31 30.02 -3.73
N ARG A 490 14.98 30.89 -4.69
CA ARG A 490 13.94 31.93 -4.55
C ARG A 490 12.52 31.39 -4.73
N GLU A 491 12.36 30.25 -5.40
CA GLU A 491 11.08 29.62 -5.68
C GLU A 491 10.63 28.70 -4.54
N LEU A 492 11.57 28.29 -3.69
CA LEU A 492 11.34 27.31 -2.63
C LEU A 492 10.88 27.98 -1.31
N PRO A 493 9.80 27.49 -0.68
CA PRO A 493 9.29 28.05 0.56
C PRO A 493 10.19 27.69 1.75
N VAL A 494 10.22 28.58 2.74
CA VAL A 494 10.77 28.28 4.06
C VAL A 494 9.69 27.63 4.89
N LEU A 495 9.91 26.38 5.30
CA LEU A 495 8.97 25.61 6.09
C LEU A 495 9.26 25.80 7.59
N ARG A 496 8.21 25.76 8.41
CA ARG A 496 8.30 25.89 9.87
C ARG A 496 7.55 24.74 10.53
N PRO A 497 8.22 23.63 10.89
CA PRO A 497 7.60 22.60 11.70
C PRO A 497 7.02 23.18 12.99
N LEU A 498 5.83 22.73 13.34
CA LEU A 498 5.07 23.08 14.55
C LEU A 498 5.51 22.24 15.76
N VAL A 499 6.58 21.46 15.63
CA VAL A 499 7.13 20.58 16.66
C VAL A 499 8.50 21.05 17.11
N HIS A 500 8.86 20.69 18.34
CA HIS A 500 10.16 20.99 18.92
C HIS A 500 11.30 20.36 18.08
N HIS A 501 12.46 21.01 18.02
CA HIS A 501 13.56 20.56 17.14
C HIS A 501 14.04 19.15 17.49
N SER A 502 14.08 18.79 18.78
CA SER A 502 14.42 17.43 19.23
C SER A 502 13.51 16.34 18.66
N ASP A 503 12.27 16.69 18.31
CA ASP A 503 11.26 15.74 17.85
C ASP A 503 11.27 15.61 16.32
N LEU A 504 12.07 16.40 15.58
CA LEU A 504 12.29 16.23 14.14
C LEU A 504 12.92 14.87 13.81
N ALA A 505 13.62 14.26 14.78
CA ALA A 505 14.12 12.88 14.69
C ALA A 505 13.01 11.82 14.54
N TYR A 506 11.73 12.21 14.64
CA TYR A 506 10.55 11.37 14.44
C TYR A 506 9.65 11.83 13.28
N VAL A 507 10.09 12.82 12.50
CA VAL A 507 9.31 13.43 11.43
C VAL A 507 9.93 13.11 10.08
N THR A 508 9.08 12.74 9.13
CA THR A 508 9.42 12.68 7.71
C THR A 508 8.66 13.73 6.95
N MET A 509 9.40 14.55 6.20
CA MET A 509 8.85 15.48 5.22
C MET A 509 8.61 14.71 3.93
N ILE A 510 7.44 14.89 3.33
CA ILE A 510 7.03 14.19 2.12
C ILE A 510 6.82 15.23 1.03
N LEU A 511 7.50 15.06 -0.10
CA LEU A 511 7.35 15.91 -1.27
C LEU A 511 6.59 15.12 -2.33
N ALA A 512 5.37 15.52 -2.63
CA ALA A 512 4.62 15.01 -3.78
C ALA A 512 4.92 15.88 -5.01
N ILE A 513 5.33 15.24 -6.09
CA ILE A 513 5.69 15.88 -7.36
C ILE A 513 4.50 15.77 -8.28
N TYR A 514 4.05 16.90 -8.81
CA TYR A 514 2.96 17.01 -9.76
C TYR A 514 3.45 17.58 -11.08
N ASP A 515 2.61 17.51 -12.10
CA ASP A 515 2.79 18.24 -13.35
C ASP A 515 1.61 19.19 -13.58
N HIS A 516 1.87 20.41 -14.04
CA HIS A 516 0.81 21.36 -14.42
C HIS A 516 0.02 20.90 -15.65
N ASP A 517 0.65 20.16 -16.55
CA ASP A 517 0.08 19.79 -17.85
C ASP A 517 -0.67 18.44 -17.82
N HIS A 518 -0.65 17.74 -16.68
CA HIS A 518 -1.43 16.51 -16.49
C HIS A 518 -2.92 16.83 -16.26
N VAL A 519 -3.59 17.26 -17.33
CA VAL A 519 -5.00 17.64 -17.33
C VAL A 519 -5.88 16.39 -17.12
N GLY A 520 -6.42 16.23 -15.91
CA GLY A 520 -7.47 15.24 -15.62
C GLY A 520 -7.15 14.22 -14.53
N SER A 521 -5.94 14.26 -13.96
CA SER A 521 -5.53 13.40 -12.84
C SER A 521 -5.10 14.25 -11.64
N ASP A 522 -5.68 13.98 -10.48
CA ASP A 522 -5.24 14.54 -9.19
C ASP A 522 -4.07 13.72 -8.58
N ASP A 523 -3.55 12.72 -9.30
CA ASP A 523 -2.44 11.88 -8.87
C ASP A 523 -1.09 12.59 -9.05
N PRO A 524 -0.16 12.44 -8.09
CA PRO A 524 1.21 12.89 -8.26
C PRO A 524 1.94 12.02 -9.30
N LEU A 525 2.96 12.59 -9.96
CA LEU A 525 3.96 11.83 -10.71
C LEU A 525 4.76 10.89 -9.80
N GLY A 526 4.92 11.28 -8.54
CA GLY A 526 5.40 10.45 -7.45
C GLY A 526 5.73 11.24 -6.19
N THR A 527 6.31 10.56 -5.22
CA THR A 527 6.62 11.09 -3.89
C THR A 527 8.07 10.84 -3.50
N VAL A 528 8.58 11.70 -2.64
CA VAL A 528 9.91 11.62 -2.04
C VAL A 528 9.76 11.76 -0.52
N HIS A 529 10.37 10.85 0.22
CA HIS A 529 10.31 10.80 1.68
C HIS A 529 11.66 11.23 2.27
N ILE A 530 11.68 12.31 3.06
CA ILE A 530 12.89 12.91 3.63
C ILE A 530 12.78 12.93 5.16
N PRO A 531 13.41 11.98 5.86
CA PRO A 531 13.48 11.97 7.32
C PRO A 531 14.26 13.18 7.82
N LEU A 532 13.70 13.94 8.75
CA LEU A 532 14.33 15.14 9.31
C LEU A 532 15.27 14.80 10.48
N CYS A 533 15.96 13.68 10.37
CA CYS A 533 16.93 13.21 11.36
C CYS A 533 18.25 13.97 11.21
N HIS A 534 18.86 14.32 12.34
CA HIS A 534 20.20 14.87 12.33
C HIS A 534 21.21 13.80 11.82
N PRO A 535 22.10 14.12 10.86
CA PRO A 535 23.05 13.16 10.28
C PRO A 535 23.95 12.49 11.33
N ASP A 536 24.39 13.26 12.33
CA ASP A 536 25.22 12.77 13.45
C ASP A 536 24.42 12.06 14.57
N GLY A 537 23.12 11.82 14.36
CA GLY A 537 22.25 11.14 15.31
C GLY A 537 21.50 12.07 16.29
N PRO A 538 20.56 11.51 17.10
CA PRO A 538 19.59 12.30 17.85
C PRO A 538 20.20 13.17 18.97
N GLN A 539 21.34 12.79 19.54
CA GLN A 539 22.02 13.59 20.57
C GLN A 539 22.58 14.90 19.99
N ALA A 540 22.84 14.95 18.69
CA ALA A 540 23.44 16.11 18.07
C ALA A 540 22.49 17.32 18.05
N PHE A 541 21.17 17.11 18.15
CA PHE A 541 20.18 18.18 18.31
C PHE A 541 20.43 19.07 19.54
N GLU A 542 21.17 18.59 20.55
CA GLU A 542 21.53 19.36 21.75
C GLU A 542 22.84 20.16 21.60
N SER A 543 23.63 19.85 20.57
CA SER A 543 25.00 20.37 20.40
C SER A 543 25.20 21.19 19.12
N SER A 544 24.24 21.15 18.20
CA SER A 544 24.22 21.92 16.97
C SER A 544 22.92 22.70 16.87
N THR A 545 22.97 23.87 16.24
CA THR A 545 21.79 24.71 15.94
C THR A 545 21.33 24.59 14.48
N SER A 546 22.04 23.80 13.68
CA SER A 546 21.68 23.54 12.29
C SER A 546 22.37 22.29 11.74
N PHE A 547 21.77 21.70 10.71
CA PHE A 547 22.35 20.61 9.95
C PHE A 547 21.81 20.61 8.52
N THR A 548 22.46 19.85 7.65
CA THR A 548 22.03 19.67 6.25
C THR A 548 21.88 18.18 5.95
N ILE A 549 20.81 17.83 5.26
CA ILE A 549 20.59 16.50 4.70
C ILE A 549 20.76 16.62 3.18
N ASP A 550 21.71 15.86 2.63
CA ASP A 550 21.81 15.67 1.18
C ASP A 550 20.83 14.56 0.77
N VAL A 551 19.96 14.86 -0.19
CA VAL A 551 18.93 13.94 -0.69
C VAL A 551 19.27 13.56 -2.12
N ASP A 552 19.35 12.25 -2.37
CA ASP A 552 19.60 11.67 -3.69
C ASP A 552 18.86 10.33 -3.76
N THR A 553 17.63 10.32 -4.29
CA THR A 553 16.72 9.16 -4.17
C THR A 553 15.83 8.99 -5.39
N PRO A 554 15.48 7.74 -5.76
CA PRO A 554 14.42 7.52 -6.73
C PRO A 554 13.09 8.07 -6.23
N ILE A 555 12.26 8.50 -7.17
CA ILE A 555 10.88 8.91 -6.92
C ILE A 555 10.02 7.65 -6.76
N THR A 556 9.10 7.64 -5.79
CA THR A 556 8.26 6.47 -5.49
C THR A 556 6.78 6.79 -5.68
N LEU A 557 6.02 5.87 -6.28
CA LEU A 557 4.57 5.95 -6.33
C LEU A 557 3.93 4.55 -6.32
N PHE A 558 2.95 4.33 -5.43
CA PHE A 558 2.20 3.07 -5.31
C PHE A 558 3.12 1.86 -5.24
N ASN A 559 4.14 1.94 -4.37
CA ASN A 559 5.14 0.89 -4.14
C ASN A 559 6.08 0.62 -5.31
N THR A 560 6.28 1.58 -6.21
CA THR A 560 7.16 1.42 -7.37
C THR A 560 8.10 2.59 -7.55
N THR A 561 9.34 2.29 -7.94
CA THR A 561 10.38 3.27 -8.29
C THR A 561 10.74 3.19 -9.78
N ALA A 562 10.42 2.08 -10.44
CA ALA A 562 10.69 1.89 -11.85
C ALA A 562 10.01 2.97 -12.70
N SER A 563 10.78 3.58 -13.60
CA SER A 563 10.34 4.62 -14.53
C SER A 563 9.70 5.86 -13.88
N ARG A 564 10.02 6.17 -12.61
CA ARG A 564 9.48 7.35 -11.92
C ARG A 564 10.41 8.57 -11.91
N GLY A 565 11.67 8.36 -12.29
CA GLY A 565 12.69 9.39 -12.24
C GLY A 565 13.38 9.46 -10.89
N HIS A 566 14.13 10.54 -10.72
CA HIS A 566 15.08 10.70 -9.63
C HIS A 566 15.02 12.13 -9.09
N PHE A 567 15.14 12.26 -7.78
CA PHE A 567 15.07 13.54 -7.07
C PHE A 567 16.38 13.82 -6.33
N ARG A 568 16.89 15.04 -6.45
CA ARG A 568 18.00 15.55 -5.64
C ARG A 568 17.62 16.85 -4.95
N ALA A 569 18.12 17.04 -3.74
CA ALA A 569 18.02 18.31 -3.02
C ALA A 569 19.03 18.38 -1.88
N LYS A 570 19.20 19.58 -1.33
CA LYS A 570 19.72 19.77 0.03
C LYS A 570 18.63 20.31 0.93
N VAL A 571 18.47 19.71 2.10
CA VAL A 571 17.52 20.16 3.12
C VAL A 571 18.30 20.71 4.30
N HIS A 572 18.22 22.03 4.48
CA HIS A 572 18.85 22.75 5.57
C HIS A 572 17.86 22.92 6.71
N VAL A 573 18.21 22.42 7.89
CA VAL A 573 17.42 22.57 9.11
C VAL A 573 18.18 23.49 10.06
N SER A 574 17.51 24.48 10.65
CA SER A 574 18.10 25.38 11.64
C SER A 574 17.12 25.73 12.75
N TYR A 575 17.59 25.91 13.98
CA TYR A 575 16.79 26.21 15.16
C TYR A 575 17.62 26.98 16.20
N GLU A 576 16.93 27.60 17.16
CA GLU A 576 17.57 28.27 18.29
C GLU A 576 17.76 27.28 19.45
N ASP A 577 18.88 27.37 20.16
CA ASP A 577 19.12 26.65 21.41
C ASP A 577 18.14 27.13 22.48
N ALA A 578 17.19 26.29 22.88
CA ALA A 578 16.25 26.62 23.95
C ALA A 578 16.19 25.53 25.04
N LEU A 579 16.97 25.78 26.11
CA LEU A 579 16.92 25.28 27.50
C LEU A 579 16.51 23.80 27.74
N PRO A 580 17.48 22.91 28.02
CA PRO A 580 17.26 21.49 28.36
C PRO A 580 16.27 21.24 29.51
N ALA A 581 16.14 22.17 30.46
CA ALA A 581 15.34 21.98 31.68
C ALA A 581 13.81 22.04 31.48
N ALA A 582 13.30 22.56 30.36
CA ALA A 582 11.86 22.72 30.14
C ALA A 582 11.20 21.54 29.40
N VAL A 583 11.98 20.71 28.68
CA VAL A 583 11.48 19.60 27.86
C VAL A 583 11.11 18.39 28.71
N GLU A 584 11.92 18.06 29.73
CA GLU A 584 11.59 16.99 30.69
C GLU A 584 10.35 17.34 31.52
N GLN A 585 10.24 18.59 31.99
CA GLN A 585 9.09 19.09 32.74
C GLN A 585 7.81 19.13 31.88
N ALA A 586 7.90 19.49 30.59
CA ALA A 586 6.73 19.47 29.69
C ALA A 586 6.25 18.05 29.35
N ARG A 587 7.17 17.07 29.28
CA ARG A 587 6.83 15.65 29.12
C ARG A 587 6.18 15.08 30.39
N SER A 588 6.51 15.59 31.58
CA SER A 588 5.84 15.22 32.83
C SER A 588 4.49 15.93 33.04
N ASP A 589 4.37 17.20 32.63
CA ASP A 589 3.19 18.03 32.87
C ASP A 589 2.08 17.84 31.80
N GLY A 590 2.41 17.23 30.66
CA GLY A 590 1.50 16.92 29.55
C GLY A 590 0.50 15.78 29.79
N ALA A 591 0.46 15.20 31.00
CA ALA A 591 -0.48 14.15 31.43
C ALA A 591 -1.97 14.59 31.50
N GLY A 592 -2.35 15.66 30.79
CA GLY A 592 -3.68 16.28 30.85
C GLY A 592 -4.63 15.92 29.70
N MET A 593 -4.22 15.07 28.76
CA MET A 593 -5.10 14.55 27.71
C MET A 593 -4.68 13.11 27.38
N GLU A 594 -5.05 12.18 28.27
CA GLU A 594 -4.77 10.75 28.13
C GLU A 594 -5.52 10.17 26.91
N ALA A 595 -4.93 10.27 25.72
CA ALA A 595 -5.01 9.14 24.80
C ALA A 595 -4.15 8.05 25.47
N GLY A 596 -4.77 6.92 25.85
CA GLY A 596 -4.11 5.89 26.63
C GLY A 596 -2.76 5.54 25.99
N THR A 597 -1.67 5.82 26.68
CA THR A 597 -0.37 5.27 26.30
C THR A 597 -0.37 3.80 26.70
N LEU A 598 0.27 2.93 25.91
CA LEU A 598 0.47 1.53 26.26
C LEU A 598 1.31 1.43 27.54
N ASP A 599 0.66 1.51 28.70
CA ASP A 599 1.29 1.40 30.02
C ASP A 599 1.54 -0.09 30.35
N ARG A 600 2.48 -0.71 29.64
CA ARG A 600 2.97 -2.06 29.93
C ARG A 600 4.49 -2.09 29.97
N LYS A 601 5.03 -2.86 30.94
CA LYS A 601 6.46 -3.21 31.01
C LYS A 601 6.89 -3.83 29.68
N GLY A 602 7.70 -3.10 28.91
CA GLY A 602 8.18 -3.51 27.58
C GLY A 602 7.85 -2.52 26.46
N GLY A 603 6.88 -1.61 26.66
CA GLY A 603 6.59 -0.47 25.78
C GLY A 603 6.04 -0.81 24.39
N CYS A 604 6.28 -2.00 23.83
CA CYS A 604 5.90 -2.37 22.46
C CYS A 604 4.48 -2.94 22.36
N CYS A 605 3.81 -2.65 21.24
CA CYS A 605 2.61 -3.35 20.80
C CYS A 605 3.02 -4.59 20.01
N THR A 606 2.46 -5.75 20.36
CA THR A 606 2.73 -7.01 19.64
C THR A 606 1.63 -7.32 18.63
N ILE A 607 2.01 -7.66 17.40
CA ILE A 607 1.08 -7.91 16.29
C ILE A 607 1.37 -9.30 15.72
N MET A 608 0.33 -10.10 15.47
CA MET A 608 0.39 -11.35 14.71
C MET A 608 -0.43 -11.24 13.43
#